data_AF-A0A1H9HYT8-F1
#
_entry.id   AF-A0A1H9HYT8-F1
#
_cell.length_a   1.000
_cell.length_b   1.000
_cell.length_c   1.000
_cell.angle_alpha   90.00
_cell.angle_beta   90.00
_cell.angle_gamma   90.00
#
_symmetry.space_group_name_H-M   'P 1'
#
loop_
_entity.id
_entity.type
_entity.pdbx_description
1 polymer ?
#
loop_
_entity_poly.entity_id
_entity_poly.type
_entity_poly.pdbx_seq_one_letter_code
_entity_poly.pdbx_strand_id
1 'polypeptide(L)'
;MKIDKELEIGFIRAIQKKSNKRNESEKIAIYDRNDSIDNQFKWSTELDEKLVLLNDKLREEEKKVFKQYRKIEKQCELMVANKEINDFNIQVESEYWNNKHYKKYDPKVYGNPFYINTSDDFMGCRQLEEEYNDSCSNTVGGMCFIPRDSLLAKRNHCYSFHHLYDHSDLTWFDIYNIDEVWMEIKVDYQFFSKIK
;
A
#
# COMPACT_ATOMS: atom_id res chain seq x y z
N MET A 1 22.16 -9.16 2.80
CA MET A 1 22.37 -7.71 2.84
C MET A 1 22.63 -7.29 4.28
N LYS A 2 23.55 -6.36 4.52
CA LYS A 2 23.82 -5.83 5.87
C LYS A 2 23.27 -4.41 5.92
N ILE A 3 22.30 -4.17 6.78
CA ILE A 3 21.70 -2.86 7.00
C ILE A 3 22.14 -2.35 8.36
N ASP A 4 22.50 -1.07 8.45
CA ASP A 4 22.80 -0.45 9.73
C ASP A 4 21.55 -0.43 10.62
N LYS A 5 21.70 -0.84 11.88
CA LYS A 5 20.57 -1.00 12.80
C LYS A 5 19.91 0.33 13.15
N GLU A 6 20.68 1.41 13.25
CA GLU A 6 20.15 2.73 13.59
C GLU A 6 19.38 3.32 12.41
N LEU A 7 19.90 3.16 11.18
CA LEU A 7 19.18 3.51 9.95
C LEU A 7 17.85 2.77 9.86
N GLU A 8 17.83 1.46 10.15
CA GLU A 8 16.60 0.67 10.06
C GLU A 8 15.55 1.08 11.10
N ILE A 9 15.97 1.38 12.34
CA ILE A 9 15.05 1.89 13.37
C ILE A 9 14.49 3.26 12.98
N GLY A 10 15.34 4.15 12.43
CA GLY A 10 14.93 5.45 11.91
C GLY A 10 13.89 5.32 10.80
N PHE A 11 14.16 4.45 9.84
CA PHE A 11 13.24 4.12 8.73
C PHE A 11 11.88 3.64 9.24
N ILE A 12 11.83 2.61 10.12
CA ILE A 12 10.55 2.05 10.61
C ILE A 12 9.70 3.12 11.31
N ARG A 13 10.33 3.99 12.12
CA ARG A 13 9.60 5.08 12.81
C ARG A 13 9.06 6.14 11.85
N ALA A 14 9.76 6.37 10.74
CA ALA A 14 9.40 7.38 9.75
C ALA A 14 8.34 6.87 8.77
N ILE A 15 8.50 5.65 8.26
CA ILE A 15 7.70 5.09 7.18
C ILE A 15 6.23 4.82 7.59
N GLN A 16 5.98 4.58 8.88
CA GLN A 16 4.63 4.46 9.46
C GLN A 16 3.87 5.79 9.52
N LYS A 17 4.52 6.92 9.24
CA LYS A 17 3.87 8.23 9.17
C LYS A 17 3.54 8.58 7.71
N LYS A 18 2.41 9.27 7.52
CA LYS A 18 2.11 9.94 6.24
C LYS A 18 3.27 10.85 5.86
N SER A 19 3.65 10.88 4.57
CA SER A 19 4.81 11.64 4.08
C SER A 19 4.81 13.11 4.52
N ASN A 20 3.64 13.77 4.48
CA ASN A 20 3.48 15.17 4.91
C ASN A 20 3.58 15.41 6.44
N LYS A 21 3.63 14.35 7.25
CA LYS A 21 3.80 14.43 8.72
C LYS A 21 5.23 14.15 9.18
N ARG A 22 6.13 13.80 8.26
CA ARG A 22 7.53 13.48 8.58
C ARG A 22 8.35 14.76 8.73
N ASN A 23 9.16 14.81 9.78
CA ASN A 23 10.14 15.87 9.93
C ASN A 23 11.37 15.63 9.02
N GLU A 24 12.27 16.60 8.96
CA GLU A 24 13.43 16.51 8.06
C GLU A 24 14.37 15.35 8.41
N SER A 25 14.63 15.11 9.69
CA SER A 25 15.47 13.98 10.12
C SER A 25 14.90 12.62 9.73
N GLU A 26 13.57 12.49 9.70
CA GLU A 26 12.88 11.27 9.28
C GLU A 26 12.97 11.05 7.77
N LYS A 27 12.89 12.12 6.98
CA LYS A 27 13.09 12.05 5.53
C LYS A 27 14.53 11.66 5.18
N ILE A 28 15.50 12.25 5.88
CA ILE A 28 16.93 11.92 5.71
C ILE A 28 17.17 10.45 6.09
N ALA A 29 16.61 9.98 7.22
CA ALA A 29 16.75 8.58 7.62
C ALA A 29 16.20 7.59 6.58
N ILE A 30 15.07 7.91 5.93
CA ILE A 30 14.54 7.11 4.81
C ILE A 30 15.52 7.13 3.62
N TYR A 31 15.97 8.32 3.21
CA TYR A 31 16.87 8.47 2.07
C TYR A 31 18.19 7.71 2.27
N ASP A 32 18.88 7.93 3.39
CA ASP A 32 20.17 7.30 3.69
C ASP A 32 20.05 5.76 3.75
N ARG A 33 18.95 5.27 4.33
CA ARG A 33 18.67 3.84 4.40
C ARG A 33 18.40 3.25 3.02
N ASN A 34 17.58 3.92 2.21
CA ASN A 34 17.22 3.45 0.87
C ASN A 34 18.43 3.45 -0.05
N ASP A 35 19.25 4.52 -0.06
CA ASP A 35 20.50 4.58 -0.82
C ASP A 35 21.46 3.44 -0.41
N SER A 36 21.60 3.19 0.89
CA SER A 36 22.42 2.08 1.39
C SER A 36 21.94 0.70 0.90
N ILE A 37 20.63 0.52 0.70
CA ILE A 37 20.03 -0.75 0.26
C ILE A 37 20.11 -0.89 -1.25
N ASP A 38 19.71 0.14 -1.99
CA ASP A 38 19.65 0.09 -3.45
C ASP A 38 21.03 -0.15 -4.06
N ASN A 39 22.10 0.38 -3.45
CA ASN A 39 23.49 0.12 -3.84
C ASN A 39 23.93 -1.35 -3.63
N GLN A 40 23.23 -2.11 -2.80
CA GLN A 40 23.51 -3.53 -2.52
C GLN A 40 22.49 -4.48 -3.17
N PHE A 41 21.34 -3.95 -3.58
CA PHE A 41 20.23 -4.73 -4.07
C PHE A 41 20.53 -5.32 -5.44
N LYS A 42 20.31 -6.63 -5.59
CA LYS A 42 20.53 -7.34 -6.84
C LYS A 42 19.25 -7.99 -7.29
N TRP A 43 18.86 -7.69 -8.52
CA TRP A 43 17.74 -8.37 -9.14
C TRP A 43 18.10 -9.84 -9.39
N SER A 44 17.19 -10.75 -9.03
CA SER A 44 17.32 -12.19 -9.23
C SER A 44 16.01 -12.77 -9.74
N THR A 45 16.05 -13.98 -10.31
CA THR A 45 14.83 -14.69 -10.73
C THR A 45 13.91 -15.01 -9.55
N GLU A 46 14.47 -15.40 -8.40
CA GLU A 46 13.69 -15.68 -7.19
C GLU A 46 12.94 -14.44 -6.68
N LEU A 47 13.60 -13.28 -6.71
CA LEU A 47 12.96 -11.99 -6.41
C LEU A 47 11.76 -11.75 -7.32
N ASP A 48 11.99 -11.92 -8.62
CA ASP A 48 11.03 -11.69 -9.68
C ASP A 48 9.77 -12.56 -9.50
N GLU A 49 9.96 -13.86 -9.28
CA GLU A 49 8.89 -14.82 -9.02
C GLU A 49 8.08 -14.44 -7.78
N LYS A 50 8.76 -14.02 -6.70
CA LYS A 50 8.07 -13.62 -5.46
C LYS A 50 7.29 -12.31 -5.64
N LEU A 51 7.82 -11.35 -6.39
CA LEU A 51 7.11 -10.09 -6.69
C LEU A 51 5.88 -10.34 -7.58
N VAL A 52 5.96 -11.27 -8.54
CA VAL A 52 4.79 -11.71 -9.32
C VAL A 52 3.72 -12.32 -8.40
N LEU A 53 4.10 -13.20 -7.48
CA LEU A 53 3.16 -13.79 -6.52
C LEU A 53 2.53 -12.74 -5.61
N LEU A 54 3.29 -11.73 -5.17
CA LEU A 54 2.77 -10.63 -4.38
C LEU A 54 1.76 -9.80 -5.17
N ASN A 55 2.07 -9.45 -6.42
CA ASN A 55 1.15 -8.74 -7.31
C ASN A 55 -0.16 -9.52 -7.52
N ASP A 56 -0.08 -10.83 -7.74
CA ASP A 56 -1.26 -11.66 -7.92
C ASP A 56 -2.09 -11.75 -6.62
N LYS A 57 -1.44 -11.87 -5.45
CA LYS A 57 -2.12 -11.82 -4.15
C LYS A 57 -2.85 -10.48 -3.93
N LEU A 58 -2.18 -9.37 -4.21
CA LEU A 58 -2.76 -8.02 -4.09
C LEU A 58 -3.95 -7.84 -5.04
N ARG A 59 -3.84 -8.32 -6.28
CA ARG A 59 -4.97 -8.31 -7.23
C ARG A 59 -6.18 -9.06 -6.70
N GLU A 60 -5.99 -10.22 -6.09
CA GLU A 60 -7.09 -11.00 -5.52
C GLU A 60 -7.71 -10.31 -4.29
N GLU A 61 -6.93 -9.59 -3.49
CA GLU A 61 -7.48 -8.75 -2.41
C GLU A 61 -8.21 -7.52 -2.96
N GLU A 62 -7.66 -6.80 -3.94
CA GLU A 62 -8.34 -5.69 -4.63
C GLU A 62 -9.70 -6.12 -5.18
N LYS A 63 -9.80 -7.31 -5.79
CA LYS A 63 -11.08 -7.87 -6.27
C LYS A 63 -12.10 -8.06 -5.16
N LYS A 64 -11.68 -8.57 -4.01
CA LYS A 64 -12.57 -8.81 -2.86
C LYS A 64 -13.04 -7.48 -2.29
N VAL A 65 -12.11 -6.54 -2.07
CA VAL A 65 -12.38 -5.21 -1.55
C VAL A 65 -13.27 -4.44 -2.50
N PHE A 66 -13.01 -4.44 -3.81
CA PHE A 66 -13.84 -3.80 -4.83
C PHE A 66 -15.31 -4.25 -4.74
N LYS A 67 -15.53 -5.56 -4.67
CA LYS A 67 -16.89 -6.13 -4.55
C LYS A 67 -17.57 -5.74 -3.24
N GLN A 68 -16.83 -5.68 -2.13
CA GLN A 68 -17.37 -5.26 -0.84
C GLN A 68 -17.66 -3.76 -0.83
N TYR A 69 -16.75 -2.95 -1.35
CA TYR A 69 -16.89 -1.50 -1.49
C TYR A 69 -18.17 -1.15 -2.24
N ARG A 70 -18.40 -1.74 -3.43
CA ARG A 70 -19.62 -1.45 -4.22
C ARG A 70 -20.91 -1.82 -3.51
N LYS A 71 -20.90 -2.87 -2.68
CA LYS A 71 -22.06 -3.23 -1.85
C LYS A 71 -22.29 -2.20 -0.75
N ILE A 72 -21.23 -1.78 -0.06
CA ILE A 72 -21.28 -0.79 1.01
C ILE A 72 -21.73 0.57 0.46
N GLU A 73 -21.16 1.00 -0.67
CA GLU A 73 -21.54 2.24 -1.37
C GLU A 73 -23.04 2.28 -1.66
N LYS A 74 -23.57 1.23 -2.31
CA LYS A 74 -25.01 1.12 -2.58
C LYS A 74 -25.87 1.14 -1.32
N GLN A 75 -25.40 0.53 -0.23
CA GLN A 75 -26.12 0.59 1.06
C GLN A 75 -26.14 2.01 1.62
N CYS A 76 -25.00 2.71 1.58
CA CYS A 76 -24.90 4.07 2.08
C CYS A 76 -25.76 5.04 1.25
N GLU A 77 -25.79 4.90 -0.09
CA GLU A 77 -26.67 5.66 -0.98
C GLU A 77 -28.15 5.49 -0.62
N LEU A 78 -28.57 4.26 -0.30
CA LEU A 78 -29.94 3.99 0.17
C LEU A 78 -30.22 4.65 1.52
N MET A 79 -29.27 4.61 2.45
CA MET A 79 -29.40 5.28 3.76
C MET A 79 -29.53 6.80 3.60
N VAL A 80 -28.81 7.42 2.66
CA VAL A 80 -28.97 8.85 2.30
C VAL A 80 -30.35 9.10 1.71
N ALA A 81 -30.80 8.30 0.75
CA ALA A 81 -32.11 8.45 0.12
C ALA A 81 -33.27 8.32 1.13
N ASN A 82 -33.12 7.43 2.11
CA ASN A 82 -34.06 7.24 3.21
C ASN A 82 -33.95 8.29 4.32
N LYS A 83 -32.98 9.22 4.23
CA LYS A 83 -32.69 10.24 5.25
C LYS A 83 -32.28 9.65 6.61
N GLU A 84 -31.69 8.46 6.62
CA GLU A 84 -31.10 7.83 7.81
C GLU A 84 -29.76 8.46 8.17
N ILE A 85 -28.99 8.85 7.15
CA ILE A 85 -27.77 9.63 7.23
C ILE A 85 -27.87 10.85 6.30
N ASN A 86 -27.05 11.86 6.55
CA ASN A 86 -26.93 13.03 5.68
C ASN A 86 -25.99 12.76 4.51
N ASP A 87 -24.84 12.15 4.80
CA ASP A 87 -23.78 11.87 3.83
C ASP A 87 -22.87 10.76 4.37
N PHE A 88 -21.95 10.26 3.54
CA PHE A 88 -20.95 9.27 3.93
C PHE A 88 -19.62 9.45 3.18
N ASN A 89 -18.55 8.94 3.76
CA ASN A 89 -17.24 8.82 3.11
C ASN A 89 -16.73 7.39 3.26
N ILE A 90 -16.27 6.78 2.17
CA ILE A 90 -15.68 5.44 2.17
C ILE A 90 -14.20 5.58 1.83
N GLN A 91 -13.35 4.95 2.63
CA GLN A 91 -11.90 4.89 2.42
C GLN A 91 -11.45 3.44 2.38
N VAL A 92 -10.41 3.18 1.59
CA VAL A 92 -9.68 1.92 1.65
C VAL A 92 -8.29 2.19 2.21
N GLU A 93 -7.92 1.40 3.21
CA GLU A 93 -6.58 1.40 3.78
C GLU A 93 -5.93 0.03 3.56
N SER A 94 -4.63 0.03 3.25
CA SER A 94 -3.85 -1.20 3.10
C SER A 94 -2.63 -1.21 4.02
N GLU A 95 -2.50 -2.31 4.76
CA GLU A 95 -1.45 -2.51 5.76
C GLU A 95 -0.56 -3.68 5.34
N TYR A 96 0.75 -3.56 5.61
CA TYR A 96 1.76 -4.50 5.15
C TYR A 96 2.65 -4.95 6.31
N TRP A 97 2.86 -6.26 6.43
CA TRP A 97 3.63 -6.89 7.49
C TRP A 97 4.84 -7.63 6.94
N ASN A 98 5.89 -7.63 7.76
CA ASN A 98 7.08 -8.43 7.56
C ASN A 98 7.44 -9.08 8.89
N ASN A 99 7.05 -10.34 9.02
CA ASN A 99 7.15 -11.07 10.27
C ASN A 99 8.57 -11.60 10.51
N LYS A 100 9.44 -11.57 9.50
CA LYS A 100 10.81 -12.11 9.57
C LYS A 100 11.87 -11.05 9.85
N HIS A 101 11.77 -9.89 9.23
CA HIS A 101 12.74 -8.81 9.31
C HIS A 101 12.25 -7.72 10.26
N TYR A 102 11.11 -7.07 9.97
CA TYR A 102 10.67 -5.90 10.74
C TYR A 102 10.18 -6.19 12.16
N LYS A 103 9.61 -7.39 12.39
CA LYS A 103 9.21 -7.85 13.73
C LYS A 103 10.36 -7.90 14.76
N LYS A 104 11.63 -7.93 14.32
CA LYS A 104 12.80 -8.06 15.21
C LYS A 104 13.33 -6.74 15.75
N TYR A 105 12.86 -5.61 15.23
CA TYR A 105 13.32 -4.29 15.67
C TYR A 105 12.53 -3.82 16.90
N ASP A 106 13.22 -3.16 17.84
CA ASP A 106 12.81 -2.67 19.18
C ASP A 106 11.34 -2.90 19.60
N PRO A 107 11.04 -3.58 20.73
CA PRO A 107 9.68 -3.75 21.25
C PRO A 107 8.85 -2.45 21.42
N LYS A 108 9.51 -1.29 21.53
CA LYS A 108 8.87 0.04 21.61
C LYS A 108 8.45 0.60 20.25
N VAL A 109 9.02 0.07 19.18
CA VAL A 109 8.67 0.36 17.80
C VAL A 109 7.89 -0.87 17.34
N TYR A 110 6.57 -0.84 17.43
CA TYR A 110 5.74 -1.89 16.83
C TYR A 110 6.04 -1.91 15.33
N GLY A 111 7.01 -2.71 14.90
CA GLY A 111 7.51 -2.73 13.51
C GLY A 111 6.56 -3.41 12.54
N ASN A 112 5.32 -3.65 12.94
CA ASN A 112 4.28 -4.32 12.16
C ASN A 112 2.90 -3.73 12.54
N PRO A 113 2.05 -3.36 11.57
CA PRO A 113 2.38 -3.24 10.14
C PRO A 113 3.56 -2.28 9.94
N PHE A 114 4.51 -2.64 9.10
CA PHE A 114 5.69 -1.79 8.88
C PHE A 114 5.38 -0.64 7.94
N TYR A 115 4.38 -0.81 7.07
CA TYR A 115 3.91 0.21 6.15
C TYR A 115 2.37 0.21 6.11
N ILE A 116 1.80 1.42 6.10
CA ILE A 116 0.36 1.65 6.03
C ILE A 116 0.11 2.65 4.91
N ASN A 117 -0.63 2.23 3.89
CA ASN A 117 -1.18 3.11 2.88
C ASN A 117 -2.59 3.56 3.31
N THR A 118 -2.67 4.74 3.90
CA THR A 118 -3.92 5.33 4.42
C THR A 118 -4.81 6.00 3.35
N SER A 119 -4.44 5.88 2.08
CA SER A 119 -5.14 6.49 0.95
C SER A 119 -4.93 5.62 -0.28
N ASP A 120 -5.49 4.41 -0.24
CA ASP A 120 -5.43 3.51 -1.39
C ASP A 120 -6.46 3.95 -2.43
N ASP A 121 -6.01 4.78 -3.37
CA ASP A 121 -6.88 5.45 -4.35
C ASP A 121 -7.31 4.53 -5.51
N PHE A 122 -7.06 3.22 -5.43
CA PHE A 122 -7.42 2.29 -6.51
C PHE A 122 -8.93 2.31 -6.83
N MET A 123 -9.77 2.54 -5.82
CA MET A 123 -11.22 2.69 -6.01
C MET A 123 -11.55 3.96 -6.78
N GLY A 124 -10.84 5.07 -6.52
CA GLY A 124 -10.99 6.32 -7.27
C GLY A 124 -10.63 6.15 -8.74
N CYS A 125 -9.58 5.39 -9.04
CA CYS A 125 -9.21 5.03 -10.42
C CYS A 125 -10.25 4.14 -11.14
N ARG A 126 -11.18 3.53 -10.41
CA ARG A 126 -12.17 2.58 -10.92
C ARG A 126 -13.62 2.98 -10.64
N GLN A 127 -13.88 4.23 -10.27
CA GLN A 127 -15.21 4.70 -9.86
C GLN A 127 -16.34 4.45 -10.88
N LEU A 128 -15.99 4.42 -12.18
CA LEU A 128 -16.93 4.19 -13.28
C LEU A 128 -17.09 2.70 -13.64
N GLU A 129 -16.30 1.80 -13.04
CA GLU A 129 -16.34 0.37 -13.37
C GLU A 129 -17.46 -0.32 -12.58
N GLU A 130 -18.36 -1.03 -13.27
CA GLU A 130 -19.36 -1.87 -12.61
C GLU A 130 -18.76 -3.17 -12.07
N GLU A 131 -17.76 -3.70 -12.77
CA GLU A 131 -17.03 -4.92 -12.43
C GLU A 131 -15.53 -4.65 -12.35
N TYR A 132 -14.82 -5.46 -11.57
CA TYR A 132 -13.37 -5.32 -11.45
C TYR A 132 -12.67 -5.66 -12.77
N ASN A 133 -12.00 -4.69 -13.38
CA ASN A 133 -11.25 -4.91 -14.62
C ASN A 133 -9.84 -5.48 -14.37
N ASP A 134 -9.66 -6.76 -14.68
CA ASP A 134 -8.39 -7.50 -14.58
C ASP A 134 -7.32 -7.05 -15.59
N SER A 135 -7.73 -6.37 -16.66
CA SER A 135 -6.82 -5.90 -17.71
C SER A 135 -6.17 -4.55 -17.42
N CYS A 136 -6.60 -3.86 -16.35
CA CYS A 136 -5.97 -2.62 -15.92
C CYS A 136 -4.48 -2.88 -15.65
N SER A 137 -3.63 -2.14 -16.36
CA SER A 137 -2.19 -2.28 -16.29
C SER A 137 -1.59 -0.95 -15.87
N ASN A 138 -1.17 -0.87 -14.62
CA ASN A 138 -0.34 0.24 -14.16
C ASN A 138 1.10 -0.09 -14.58
N THR A 139 1.51 0.44 -15.73
CA THR A 139 2.87 0.22 -16.22
C THR A 139 3.88 1.03 -15.40
N VAL A 140 5.16 0.68 -15.50
CA VAL A 140 6.24 1.34 -14.75
C VAL A 140 6.31 2.82 -15.14
N GLY A 141 5.85 3.69 -14.25
CA GLY A 141 5.87 5.14 -14.40
C GLY A 141 7.26 5.76 -14.22
N GLY A 142 8.30 5.23 -14.86
CA GLY A 142 9.62 5.87 -14.99
C GLY A 142 10.44 6.12 -13.71
N MET A 143 9.86 6.05 -12.50
CA MET A 143 10.55 6.35 -11.25
C MET A 143 11.28 5.15 -10.63
N CYS A 144 10.87 3.92 -10.95
CA CYS A 144 11.46 2.71 -10.38
C CYS A 144 12.05 1.77 -11.45
N PHE A 145 13.28 1.31 -11.20
CA PHE A 145 13.98 0.38 -12.09
C PHE A 145 13.41 -1.04 -11.97
N ILE A 146 12.85 -1.56 -13.07
CA ILE A 146 12.53 -2.97 -13.25
C ILE A 146 13.29 -3.44 -14.51
N PRO A 147 14.12 -4.51 -14.46
CA PRO A 147 14.79 -5.01 -15.66
C PRO A 147 13.77 -5.40 -16.73
N ARG A 148 13.97 -4.93 -17.96
CA ARG A 148 13.01 -5.13 -19.07
C ARG A 148 12.72 -6.61 -19.38
N ASP A 149 13.72 -7.47 -19.18
CA ASP A 149 13.59 -8.90 -19.45
C ASP A 149 13.03 -9.71 -18.29
N SER A 150 12.78 -9.07 -17.14
CA SER A 150 12.20 -9.71 -15.95
C SER A 150 10.77 -10.22 -16.22
N LEU A 151 10.36 -11.25 -15.47
CA LEU A 151 9.01 -11.77 -15.43
C LEU A 151 8.04 -10.68 -14.97
N LEU A 152 8.41 -9.88 -13.97
CA LEU A 152 7.60 -8.80 -13.46
C LEU A 152 7.33 -7.75 -14.56
N ALA A 153 8.35 -7.29 -15.29
CA ALA A 153 8.19 -6.31 -16.37
C ALA A 153 7.23 -6.76 -17.50
N LYS A 154 7.02 -8.07 -17.65
CA LYS A 154 6.15 -8.67 -18.67
C LYS A 154 4.70 -8.87 -18.18
N ARG A 155 4.39 -8.51 -16.93
CA ARG A 155 3.07 -8.69 -16.31
C ARG A 155 2.33 -7.35 -16.22
N ASN A 156 1.00 -7.43 -16.19
CA ASN A 156 0.19 -6.29 -15.75
C ASN A 156 0.27 -6.19 -14.24
N HIS A 157 0.47 -4.98 -13.72
CA HIS A 157 0.51 -4.72 -12.29
C HIS A 157 -0.85 -4.19 -11.82
N CYS A 158 -1.35 -4.76 -10.72
CA CYS A 158 -2.50 -4.20 -10.01
C CYS A 158 -2.13 -2.86 -9.35
N TYR A 159 -3.13 -2.08 -8.95
CA TYR A 159 -2.89 -0.72 -8.47
C TYR A 159 -2.11 -0.72 -7.16
N SER A 160 -2.50 -1.53 -6.19
CA SER A 160 -1.86 -1.61 -4.89
C SER A 160 -0.42 -2.11 -5.01
N PHE A 161 -0.10 -2.97 -5.99
CA PHE A 161 1.31 -3.32 -6.26
C PHE A 161 2.08 -2.17 -6.90
N HIS A 162 1.47 -1.44 -7.85
CA HIS A 162 2.05 -0.24 -8.44
C HIS A 162 2.35 0.85 -7.41
N HIS A 163 1.42 1.10 -6.50
CA HIS A 163 1.56 2.04 -5.40
C HIS A 163 2.82 1.76 -4.56
N LEU A 164 3.10 0.49 -4.28
CA LEU A 164 4.24 0.10 -3.46
C LEU A 164 5.57 0.56 -4.06
N TYR A 165 5.77 0.49 -5.38
CA TYR A 165 7.04 0.88 -5.98
C TYR A 165 7.03 2.30 -6.56
N ASP A 166 5.89 2.89 -6.92
CA ASP A 166 5.86 4.18 -7.64
C ASP A 166 5.35 5.34 -6.76
N HIS A 167 4.68 5.04 -5.64
CA HIS A 167 4.00 6.02 -4.79
C HIS A 167 4.30 5.83 -3.30
N SER A 168 5.37 5.11 -2.98
CA SER A 168 5.83 4.92 -1.60
C SER A 168 7.35 5.09 -1.49
N ASP A 169 7.85 5.22 -0.26
CA ASP A 169 9.30 5.27 0.00
C ASP A 169 9.90 3.87 0.27
N LEU A 170 9.21 2.81 -0.15
CA LEU A 170 9.68 1.45 -0.02
C LEU A 170 10.68 1.10 -1.12
N THR A 171 11.74 0.39 -0.75
CA THR A 171 12.68 -0.23 -1.69
C THR A 171 12.15 -1.57 -2.18
N TRP A 172 12.74 -2.11 -3.26
CA TRP A 172 12.46 -3.48 -3.70
C TRP A 172 12.77 -4.54 -2.63
N PHE A 173 13.74 -4.28 -1.74
CA PHE A 173 13.99 -5.14 -0.58
C PHE A 173 12.78 -5.19 0.35
N ASP A 174 12.12 -4.06 0.59
CA ASP A 174 10.97 -4.00 1.49
C ASP A 174 9.77 -4.73 0.89
N ILE A 175 9.49 -4.43 -0.37
CA ILE A 175 8.37 -5.01 -1.12
C ILE A 175 8.54 -6.53 -1.22
N TYR A 176 9.74 -7.01 -1.57
CA TYR A 176 10.06 -8.43 -1.62
C TYR A 176 9.85 -9.13 -0.27
N ASN A 177 10.06 -8.44 0.85
CA ASN A 177 9.95 -9.03 2.18
C ASN A 177 8.56 -8.87 2.83
N ILE A 178 7.54 -8.40 2.09
CA ILE A 178 6.15 -8.46 2.56
C ILE A 178 5.74 -9.93 2.72
N ASP A 179 5.30 -10.30 3.93
CA ASP A 179 4.78 -11.62 4.24
C ASP A 179 3.23 -11.62 4.22
N GLU A 180 2.62 -10.58 4.79
CA GLU A 180 1.17 -10.46 4.97
C GLU A 180 0.69 -9.07 4.54
N VAL A 181 -0.54 -9.04 4.01
CA VAL A 181 -1.24 -7.82 3.58
C VAL A 181 -2.64 -7.89 4.13
N TRP A 182 -3.12 -6.75 4.62
CA TRP A 182 -4.51 -6.54 5.01
C TRP A 182 -5.04 -5.34 4.23
N MET A 183 -6.24 -5.46 3.67
CA MET A 183 -6.95 -4.33 3.07
C MET A 183 -8.30 -4.20 3.76
N GLU A 184 -8.62 -3.00 4.21
CA GLU A 184 -9.85 -2.72 4.91
C GLU A 184 -10.63 -1.56 4.31
N ILE A 185 -11.95 -1.64 4.45
CA ILE A 185 -12.88 -0.59 4.04
C ILE A 185 -13.37 0.11 5.30
N LYS A 186 -13.12 1.40 5.37
CA LYS A 186 -13.60 2.27 6.43
C LYS A 186 -14.75 3.12 5.91
N VAL A 187 -15.81 3.25 6.71
CA VAL A 187 -16.99 4.06 6.37
C VAL A 187 -17.23 5.07 7.49
N ASP A 188 -17.22 6.35 7.13
CA ASP A 188 -17.54 7.45 8.04
C ASP A 188 -18.92 8.02 7.68
N TYR A 189 -19.89 7.87 8.57
CA TYR A 189 -21.25 8.40 8.39
C TYR A 189 -21.40 9.82 8.95
N GLN A 190 -22.11 10.67 8.22
CA GLN A 190 -22.47 12.01 8.67
C GLN A 190 -23.96 12.07 9.00
N PHE A 191 -24.31 12.63 10.16
CA PHE A 191 -25.70 12.69 10.64
C PHE A 191 -26.21 14.13 10.75
N PHE A 192 -27.53 14.29 10.68
CA PHE A 192 -28.17 15.59 10.87
C PHE A 192 -27.97 16.10 12.31
N SER A 193 -27.38 17.27 12.46
CA SER A 193 -27.40 18.00 13.72
C SER A 193 -28.60 18.95 13.77
N LYS A 194 -29.45 18.84 14.80
CA LYS A 194 -30.44 19.88 15.08
C LYS A 194 -29.74 21.06 15.76
N ILE A 195 -29.85 22.24 15.16
CA ILE A 195 -29.53 23.49 15.87
C ILE A 195 -30.59 23.66 16.96
N LYS A 196 -30.15 23.79 18.21
CA LYS A 196 -31.03 24.11 19.35
C LYS A 196 -31.19 25.62 19.47
#